data_AF-A0A382KFW2-F1
#
_entry.id   AF-A0A382KFW2-F1
#
_cell.length_a   1.000
_cell.length_b   1.000
_cell.length_c   1.000
_cell.angle_alpha   90.00
_cell.angle_beta   90.00
_cell.angle_gamma   90.00
#
_symmetry.space_group_name_H-M   'P 1'
#
loop_
_entity.id
_entity.type
_entity.pdbx_description
1 polymer ?
#
loop_
_entity_poly.entity_id
_entity_poly.type
_entity_poly.pdbx_seq_one_letter_code
_entity_poly.pdbx_strand_id
1 'polypeptide(L)'
;LMLSIIGLGSLIGSLIFAGLPKGKRGTSLIVALFISGIAIFLISIFNYFFLIILMMFFVGIGDAGRRSLNNALLMEEAQPEFRGRVNGIYTMNFGLMPLGTIPIAAIASSFGIAFALSVSSLVLIVFSIICYLFAGRIRRL
;
A
#
# COMPACT_ATOMS: atom_id res chain seq x y z
N LEU A 1 -5.32 -17.66 -10.27
CA LEU A 1 -6.58 -17.16 -9.67
C LEU A 1 -6.32 -16.00 -8.70
N MET A 2 -5.64 -16.23 -7.57
CA MET A 2 -5.36 -15.19 -6.56
C MET A 2 -4.61 -13.96 -7.10
N LEU A 3 -3.53 -14.18 -7.85
CA LEU A 3 -2.78 -13.11 -8.51
C LEU A 3 -3.63 -12.34 -9.54
N SER A 4 -4.55 -13.03 -10.21
CA SER A 4 -5.47 -12.41 -11.18
C SER A 4 -6.48 -11.49 -10.49
N ILE A 5 -6.97 -11.87 -9.31
CA ILE A 5 -7.87 -11.04 -8.49
C ILE A 5 -7.15 -9.79 -7.98
N ILE A 6 -5.90 -9.92 -7.53
CA ILE A 6 -5.05 -8.78 -7.16
C ILE A 6 -4.88 -7.85 -8.37
N GLY A 7 -4.60 -8.40 -9.56
CA GLY A 7 -4.50 -7.63 -10.80
C GLY A 7 -5.80 -6.88 -11.15
N LEU A 8 -6.95 -7.53 -10.98
CA LEU A 8 -8.26 -6.92 -11.20
C LEU A 8 -8.52 -5.77 -10.21
N GLY A 9 -8.26 -6.00 -8.92
CA GLY A 9 -8.34 -4.95 -7.90
C GLY A 9 -7.37 -3.79 -8.17
N SER A 10 -6.16 -4.09 -8.62
CA SER A 10 -5.17 -3.07 -8.99
C SER A 10 -5.60 -2.25 -10.20
N LEU A 11 -6.18 -2.88 -11.21
CA LEU A 11 -6.67 -2.17 -12.40
C LEU A 11 -7.79 -1.20 -12.01
N ILE A 12 -8.81 -1.70 -11.31
CA ILE A 12 -9.94 -0.87 -10.85
C ILE A 12 -9.44 0.24 -9.91
N GLY A 13 -8.58 -0.10 -8.95
CA GLY A 13 -7.96 0.86 -8.05
C GLY A 13 -7.23 1.97 -8.82
N SER A 14 -6.38 1.62 -9.79
CA SER A 14 -5.64 2.61 -10.58
C SER A 14 -6.55 3.57 -11.35
N LEU A 15 -7.67 3.09 -11.93
CA LEU A 15 -8.65 3.95 -12.60
C LEU A 15 -9.30 4.93 -11.60
N ILE A 16 -9.72 4.43 -10.44
CA ILE A 16 -10.30 5.25 -9.38
C ILE A 16 -9.31 6.34 -8.95
N PHE A 17 -8.05 5.96 -8.70
CA PHE A 17 -7.04 6.91 -8.23
C PHE A 17 -6.57 7.88 -9.31
N ALA A 18 -6.55 7.48 -10.59
CA ALA A 18 -6.19 8.34 -11.71
C ALA A 18 -7.19 9.48 -11.91
N GLY A 19 -8.49 9.24 -11.65
CA GLY A 19 -9.55 10.25 -11.77
C GLY A 19 -9.64 11.23 -10.60
N LEU A 20 -8.81 11.09 -9.55
CA LEU A 20 -8.92 11.93 -8.36
C LEU A 20 -8.35 13.35 -8.57
N PRO A 21 -9.08 14.38 -8.09
CA PRO A 21 -8.59 15.75 -8.08
C PRO A 21 -7.38 15.88 -7.14
N LYS A 22 -6.44 16.76 -7.52
CA LYS A 22 -5.12 16.92 -6.89
C LYS A 22 -5.18 16.86 -5.36
N GLY A 23 -5.92 17.78 -4.71
CA GLY A 23 -6.04 17.86 -3.25
C GLY A 23 -6.74 16.72 -2.48
N LYS A 24 -7.14 15.62 -3.13
CA LYS A 24 -7.69 14.42 -2.47
C LYS A 24 -6.78 13.20 -2.60
N ARG A 25 -5.63 13.35 -3.24
CA ARG A 25 -4.72 12.24 -3.55
C ARG A 25 -4.04 11.74 -2.29
N GLY A 26 -3.61 12.62 -1.40
CA GLY A 26 -2.99 12.23 -0.14
C GLY A 26 -3.96 11.54 0.83
N THR A 27 -5.21 12.02 0.95
CA THR A 27 -6.23 11.33 1.77
C THR A 27 -6.60 9.97 1.21
N SER A 28 -6.71 9.85 -0.12
CA SER A 28 -7.03 8.59 -0.78
C SER A 28 -5.91 7.56 -0.66
N LEU A 29 -4.66 7.99 -0.63
CA LEU A 29 -3.51 7.13 -0.34
C LEU A 29 -3.60 6.53 1.07
N ILE A 30 -3.90 7.37 2.08
CA ILE A 30 -4.05 6.93 3.47
C ILE A 30 -5.22 5.94 3.61
N VAL A 31 -6.36 6.22 2.96
CA VAL A 31 -7.52 5.32 2.95
C VAL A 31 -7.17 3.99 2.27
N ALA A 32 -6.46 4.02 1.14
CA ALA A 32 -6.02 2.82 0.43
C ALA A 32 -5.07 1.96 1.29
N LEU A 33 -4.12 2.60 1.97
CA LEU A 33 -3.22 1.95 2.94
C LEU A 33 -4.01 1.29 4.08
N PHE A 34 -4.97 2.01 4.65
CA PHE A 34 -5.80 1.52 5.74
C PHE A 34 -6.63 0.30 5.33
N ILE A 35 -7.33 0.37 4.18
CA ILE A 35 -8.09 -0.74 3.62
C ILE A 35 -7.20 -1.96 3.39
N SER A 36 -5.99 -1.75 2.84
CA SER A 36 -5.05 -2.85 2.62
C SER A 36 -4.56 -3.49 3.93
N GLY A 37 -4.32 -2.69 4.97
CA GLY A 37 -3.93 -3.19 6.29
C GLY A 37 -5.02 -4.05 6.91
N ILE A 38 -6.28 -3.59 6.88
CA ILE A 38 -7.43 -4.36 7.36
C ILE A 38 -7.58 -5.67 6.57
N ALA A 39 -7.49 -5.62 5.25
CA ALA A 39 -7.61 -6.80 4.41
C ALA A 39 -6.54 -7.86 4.73
N ILE A 40 -5.28 -7.44 4.90
CA ILE A 40 -4.18 -8.34 5.30
C ILE A 40 -4.40 -8.92 6.69
N PHE A 41 -4.87 -8.11 7.65
CA PHE A 41 -5.17 -8.57 9.00
C PHE A 41 -6.28 -9.63 9.01
N LEU A 42 -7.36 -9.43 8.22
CA LEU A 42 -8.43 -10.42 8.10
C LEU A 42 -7.96 -11.72 7.45
N ILE A 43 -7.13 -11.64 6.41
CA ILE A 43 -6.52 -12.83 5.78
C ILE A 43 -5.67 -13.61 6.81
N SER A 44 -5.05 -12.90 7.74
CA SER A 44 -4.19 -13.50 8.74
C SER A 44 -4.93 -14.30 9.81
N ILE A 45 -6.14 -13.85 10.18
CA ILE A 45 -6.96 -14.50 11.21
C ILE A 45 -7.85 -15.58 10.61
N PHE A 46 -8.44 -15.30 9.45
CA PHE A 46 -9.49 -16.13 8.86
C PHE A 46 -8.97 -16.92 7.67
N ASN A 47 -9.03 -18.25 7.78
CA ASN A 47 -8.58 -19.19 6.73
C ASN A 47 -9.70 -19.63 5.78
N TYR A 48 -10.69 -18.77 5.54
CA TYR A 48 -11.80 -19.07 4.61
C TYR A 48 -11.45 -18.66 3.17
N PHE A 49 -11.46 -19.63 2.25
CA PHE A 49 -11.05 -19.42 0.85
C PHE A 49 -11.75 -18.23 0.17
N PHE A 50 -13.08 -18.15 0.28
CA PHE A 50 -13.87 -17.07 -0.32
C PHE A 50 -13.58 -15.70 0.31
N LEU A 51 -13.31 -15.66 1.62
CA LEU A 51 -12.94 -14.42 2.30
C LEU A 51 -11.56 -13.94 1.84
N ILE A 52 -10.59 -14.85 1.71
CA ILE A 52 -9.25 -14.52 1.21
C ILE A 52 -9.32 -13.96 -0.21
N ILE A 53 -10.12 -14.57 -1.09
CA ILE A 53 -10.36 -14.05 -2.45
C ILE A 53 -10.88 -12.61 -2.41
N LEU A 54 -11.90 -12.36 -1.60
CA LEU A 54 -12.50 -11.03 -1.47
C LEU A 54 -11.49 -10.02 -0.92
N MET A 55 -10.71 -10.39 0.10
CA MET A 55 -9.71 -9.51 0.69
C MET A 55 -8.53 -9.24 -0.24
N MET A 56 -8.12 -10.21 -1.07
CA MET A 56 -7.07 -10.01 -2.07
C MET A 56 -7.43 -8.97 -3.13
N PHE A 57 -8.72 -8.84 -3.47
CA PHE A 57 -9.19 -7.76 -4.32
C PHE A 57 -8.91 -6.37 -3.69
N PHE A 58 -9.21 -6.21 -2.40
CA PHE A 58 -8.95 -4.97 -1.66
C PHE A 58 -7.45 -4.69 -1.48
N VAL A 59 -6.63 -5.74 -1.30
CA VAL A 59 -5.16 -5.61 -1.30
C VAL A 59 -4.68 -5.07 -2.65
N GLY A 60 -5.23 -5.55 -3.76
CA GLY A 60 -4.93 -5.04 -5.10
C GLY A 60 -5.24 -3.55 -5.27
N ILE A 61 -6.41 -3.10 -4.79
CA ILE A 61 -6.77 -1.68 -4.78
C ILE A 61 -5.75 -0.86 -3.97
N GLY A 62 -5.40 -1.33 -2.77
CA GLY A 62 -4.41 -0.66 -1.93
C GLY A 62 -3.02 -0.57 -2.58
N ASP A 63 -2.59 -1.63 -3.27
CA ASP A 63 -1.31 -1.66 -3.98
C ASP A 63 -1.28 -0.67 -5.15
N ALA A 64 -2.37 -0.59 -5.93
CA ALA A 64 -2.52 0.41 -6.98
C ALA A 64 -2.49 1.84 -6.43
N GLY A 65 -3.22 2.09 -5.33
CA GLY A 65 -3.20 3.39 -4.66
C GLY A 65 -1.79 3.78 -4.23
N ARG A 66 -1.06 2.87 -3.57
CA ARG A 66 0.33 3.08 -3.18
C ARG A 66 1.22 3.41 -4.37
N ARG A 67 1.16 2.66 -5.47
CA ARG A 67 2.06 2.89 -6.62
C ARG A 67 1.69 4.14 -7.41
N SER A 68 0.41 4.29 -7.76
CA SER A 68 -0.05 5.38 -8.62
C SER A 68 -0.02 6.73 -7.91
N LEU A 69 -0.54 6.82 -6.68
CA LEU A 69 -0.59 8.09 -5.95
C LEU A 69 0.80 8.51 -5.46
N ASN A 70 1.64 7.58 -5.00
CA ASN A 70 2.99 7.93 -4.56
C ASN A 70 3.83 8.46 -5.72
N ASN A 71 3.78 7.81 -6.89
CA ASN A 71 4.47 8.30 -8.08
C ASN A 71 3.90 9.65 -8.56
N ALA A 72 2.57 9.81 -8.56
CA ALA A 72 1.93 11.06 -8.96
C ALA A 72 2.29 12.23 -8.02
N LEU A 73 2.24 12.03 -6.70
CA LEU A 73 2.61 13.04 -5.70
C LEU A 73 4.09 13.41 -5.82
N LEU A 74 4.98 12.43 -5.99
CA LEU A 74 6.41 12.68 -6.22
C LEU A 74 6.65 13.52 -7.47
N MET A 75 5.95 13.23 -8.57
CA MET A 75 6.07 14.00 -9.82
C MET A 75 5.42 15.37 -9.78
N GLU A 76 4.42 15.57 -8.92
CA GLU A 76 3.72 16.84 -8.72
C GLU A 76 4.57 17.83 -7.92
N GLU A 77 5.29 17.35 -6.90
CA GLU A 77 6.20 18.16 -6.09
C GLU A 77 7.59 18.36 -6.76
N ALA A 78 7.99 17.46 -7.66
CA ALA A 78 9.28 17.55 -8.33
C ALA A 78 9.28 18.54 -9.51
N GLN A 79 10.23 19.48 -9.49
CA GLN A 79 10.51 20.37 -10.62
C GLN A 79 10.89 19.57 -11.88
N PRO A 80 10.49 20.02 -13.10
CA PRO A 80 10.69 19.27 -14.34
C PRO A 80 12.14 18.80 -14.58
N GLU A 81 13.13 19.63 -14.22
CA GLU A 81 14.55 19.34 -14.45
C GLU A 81 15.07 18.21 -13.54
N PHE A 82 14.43 17.97 -12.40
CA PHE A 82 14.87 16.98 -11.41
C PHE A 82 14.08 15.67 -11.44
N ARG A 83 13.05 15.54 -12.29
CA ARG A 83 12.18 14.36 -12.35
C ARG A 83 12.94 13.06 -12.59
N GLY A 84 13.98 13.06 -13.43
CA GLY A 84 14.83 11.89 -13.67
C GLY A 84 15.58 11.43 -12.41
N ARG A 85 16.09 12.38 -11.61
CA ARG A 85 16.77 12.10 -10.34
C ARG A 85 15.78 11.64 -9.27
N VAL A 86 14.62 12.28 -9.18
CA VAL A 86 13.55 11.90 -8.24
C VAL A 86 13.07 10.48 -8.55
N ASN A 87 12.85 10.14 -9.82
CA ASN A 87 12.46 8.79 -10.22
C ASN A 87 13.57 7.76 -9.95
N GLY A 88 14.84 8.16 -10.06
CA GLY A 88 15.99 7.34 -9.64
C GLY A 88 15.97 7.01 -8.15
N ILE A 89 15.71 8.02 -7.29
CA ILE A 89 15.57 7.83 -5.83
C ILE A 89 14.34 6.95 -5.52
N TYR A 90 13.22 7.18 -6.22
CA TYR A 90 12.03 6.34 -6.11
C TYR A 90 12.33 4.88 -6.46
N THR A 91 13.09 4.63 -7.52
CA THR A 91 13.51 3.27 -7.91
C THR A 91 14.45 2.66 -6.88
N MET A 92 15.35 3.45 -6.29
CA MET A 92 16.23 3.00 -5.21
C MET A 92 15.46 2.56 -3.97
N ASN A 93 14.30 3.17 -3.68
CA ASN A 93 13.41 2.72 -2.61
C ASN A 93 12.94 1.27 -2.79
N PHE A 94 12.63 0.84 -4.03
CA PHE A 94 12.32 -0.57 -4.32
C PHE A 94 13.51 -1.50 -4.06
N GLY A 95 14.74 -1.04 -4.33
CA GLY A 95 15.96 -1.78 -4.00
C GLY A 95 16.19 -1.98 -2.50
N LEU A 96 15.61 -1.11 -1.66
CA LEU A 96 15.65 -1.21 -0.19
C LEU A 96 14.50 -2.04 0.38
N MET A 97 13.48 -2.38 -0.41
CA MET A 97 12.36 -3.23 0.02
C MET A 97 12.80 -4.55 0.70
N PRO A 98 13.85 -5.26 0.23
CA PRO A 98 14.32 -6.48 0.88
C PRO A 98 14.69 -6.31 2.36
N LEU A 99 15.19 -5.14 2.75
CA LEU A 99 15.52 -4.85 4.15
C LEU A 99 14.28 -4.91 5.06
N GLY A 100 13.11 -4.56 4.53
CA GLY A 100 11.84 -4.70 5.23
C GLY A 100 11.27 -6.13 5.17
N THR A 101 11.46 -6.84 4.06
CA THR A 101 10.89 -8.19 3.90
C THR A 101 11.68 -9.29 4.61
N ILE A 102 13.00 -9.16 4.73
CA ILE A 102 13.86 -10.13 5.42
C ILE A 102 13.43 -10.39 6.87
N PRO A 103 13.26 -9.37 7.76
CA PRO A 103 12.84 -9.62 9.14
C PRO A 103 11.43 -10.21 9.21
N ILE A 104 10.52 -9.77 8.33
CA ILE A 104 9.15 -10.31 8.26
C ILE A 104 9.19 -11.78 7.84
N ALA A 105 10.03 -12.14 6.86
CA ALA A 105 10.20 -13.52 6.42
C ALA A 105 10.84 -14.40 7.50
N ALA A 106 11.81 -13.88 8.26
CA ALA A 106 12.39 -14.57 9.40
C ALA A 106 11.34 -14.87 10.49
N ILE A 107 10.50 -13.88 10.83
CA ILE A 107 9.37 -14.07 11.75
C ILE A 107 8.39 -15.10 11.19
N ALA A 108 8.07 -15.04 9.90
CA ALA A 108 7.16 -15.99 9.25
C ALA A 108 7.70 -17.43 9.30
N SER A 109 9.01 -17.63 9.16
CA SER A 109 9.64 -18.95 9.25
C SER A 109 9.63 -19.55 10.66
N SER A 110 9.68 -18.70 11.69
CA SER A 110 9.78 -19.14 13.09
C SER A 110 8.41 -19.24 13.79
N PHE A 111 7.50 -18.30 13.52
CA PHE A 111 6.21 -18.16 14.19
C PHE A 111 5.01 -18.39 13.25
N GLY A 112 5.27 -18.68 11.98
CA GLY A 112 4.24 -18.89 10.96
C GLY A 112 3.84 -17.62 10.21
N ILE A 113 3.30 -17.83 9.01
CA ILE A 113 2.93 -16.75 8.08
C ILE A 113 1.82 -15.88 8.66
N ALA A 114 0.83 -16.47 9.32
CA ALA A 114 -0.26 -15.73 9.98
C ALA A 114 0.28 -14.77 11.04
N PHE A 115 1.19 -15.21 11.92
CA PHE A 115 1.73 -14.30 12.93
C PHE A 115 2.47 -13.10 12.30
N ALA A 116 3.31 -13.36 11.28
CA ALA A 116 4.04 -12.30 10.57
C ALA A 116 3.12 -11.31 9.82
N LEU A 117 2.06 -11.81 9.17
CA LEU A 117 1.08 -10.97 8.49
C LEU A 117 0.24 -10.15 9.49
N SER A 118 -0.12 -10.71 10.64
CA SER A 118 -0.83 -9.98 11.70
C SER A 118 -0.01 -8.82 12.24
N VAL A 119 1.27 -9.05 12.55
CA VAL A 119 2.16 -8.00 13.07
C VAL A 119 2.37 -6.90 12.03
N SER A 120 2.68 -7.27 10.78
CA SER A 120 2.91 -6.29 9.71
C SER A 120 1.66 -5.48 9.36
N SER A 121 0.48 -6.10 9.35
CA SER A 121 -0.79 -5.39 9.13
C SER A 121 -1.15 -4.46 10.28
N LEU A 122 -0.92 -4.85 11.55
CA LEU A 122 -1.10 -3.95 12.70
C LEU A 122 -0.20 -2.73 12.61
N VAL A 123 1.09 -2.92 12.29
CA VAL A 123 2.02 -1.81 12.09
C VAL A 123 1.54 -0.89 10.97
N LEU A 124 1.07 -1.45 9.85
CA LEU A 124 0.54 -0.66 8.73
C LEU A 124 -0.72 0.12 9.09
N ILE A 125 -1.65 -0.49 9.84
CA ILE A 125 -2.88 0.16 10.31
C ILE A 125 -2.53 1.32 11.26
N VAL A 126 -1.68 1.07 12.25
CA VAL A 126 -1.24 2.10 13.21
C VAL A 126 -0.52 3.23 12.48
N PHE A 127 0.39 2.92 11.57
CA PHE A 127 1.08 3.91 10.76
C PHE A 127 0.10 4.73 9.91
N SER A 128 -0.88 4.09 9.28
CA SER A 128 -1.91 4.78 8.51
C SER A 128 -2.76 5.71 9.39
N ILE A 129 -3.12 5.29 10.61
CA ILE A 129 -3.84 6.13 11.58
C ILE A 129 -2.98 7.32 12.02
N ILE A 130 -1.69 7.10 12.32
CA ILE A 130 -0.76 8.18 12.69
C ILE A 130 -0.61 9.17 11.53
N CYS A 131 -0.42 8.69 10.31
CA CYS A 131 -0.39 9.54 9.11
C CYS A 131 -1.71 10.30 8.94
N TYR A 132 -2.85 9.66 9.18
CA TYR A 132 -4.13 10.35 9.16
C TYR A 132 -4.12 11.50 10.19
N LEU A 133 -3.82 11.24 11.46
CA LEU A 133 -3.91 12.23 12.53
C LEU A 133 -2.87 13.37 12.43
N PHE A 134 -1.61 13.04 12.16
CA PHE A 134 -0.49 13.99 12.21
C PHE A 134 -0.15 14.61 10.85
N ALA A 135 -0.41 13.92 9.74
CA ALA A 135 -0.02 14.42 8.42
C ALA A 135 -1.11 15.33 7.81
N GLY A 136 -1.47 16.41 8.52
CA GLY A 136 -2.34 17.46 7.97
C GLY A 136 -1.82 18.06 6.66
N ARG A 137 -0.49 18.00 6.43
CA ARG A 137 0.18 18.38 5.18
C ARG A 137 -0.10 17.39 4.03
N ILE A 138 -0.09 16.08 4.31
CA ILE A 138 -0.43 15.04 3.33
C ILE A 138 -1.94 15.03 3.04
N ARG A 139 -2.78 15.32 4.04
CA ARG A 139 -4.24 15.44 3.83
C ARG A 139 -4.64 16.58 2.89
N ARG A 140 -3.82 17.64 2.77
CA ARG A 140 -4.08 18.81 1.92
C ARG A 140 -3.42 18.72 0.53
N LEU A 141 -2.63 17.67 0.28
CA LEU A 141 -2.00 17.36 -1.00
C LEU A 141 -2.89 16.46 -1.85
#